data_AF-A0A2E4FD96-F1
#
_entry.id   AF-A0A2E4FD96-F1
#
_cell.length_a   1.000
_cell.length_b   1.000
_cell.length_c   1.000
_cell.angle_alpha   90.00
_cell.angle_beta   90.00
_cell.angle_gamma   90.00
#
_symmetry.space_group_name_H-M   'P 1'
#
loop_
_entity.id
_entity.type
_entity.pdbx_description
1 polymer ?
#
loop_
_entity_poly.entity_id
_entity_poly.type
_entity_poly.pdbx_seq_one_letter_code
_entity_poly.pdbx_strand_id
1 'polypeptide(L)'
;MFRSTRTLASFVAFLSLLIAWAPSVSADPAVIVPVPIGDTLRETPLHPVPSKMSFEEYEDMNRNVFQGMLYGGIPGGWHFYAGEERTGWILVGTVAAGIGMIIAGASMAEETGEWADSDFQTTDIGDQRYERVPTGSTRVGDEVTTQFELRPLSKEFEDNGHGALIGLGVATLLGSYVYDFLHGITVIERKRQRVRYKYGQGMNAGVTLDPRTGDPRVSVGLRF
;
A
#
# COMPACT_ATOMS: atom_id res chain seq x y z
N MET A 1 -31.81 -7.10 18.37
CA MET A 1 -31.05 -6.01 19.03
C MET A 1 -29.59 -6.45 19.20
N PHE A 2 -28.66 -5.79 18.51
CA PHE A 2 -27.19 -5.82 18.62
C PHE A 2 -26.41 -7.15 18.50
N ARG A 3 -26.14 -7.59 17.25
CA ARG A 3 -24.97 -8.44 16.88
C ARG A 3 -24.49 -8.16 15.44
N SER A 4 -24.05 -6.94 15.14
CA SER A 4 -23.41 -6.64 13.83
C SER A 4 -22.26 -5.62 13.93
N THR A 5 -21.94 -5.12 15.12
CA THR A 5 -20.87 -4.13 15.29
C THR A 5 -19.46 -4.72 15.37
N ARG A 6 -19.31 -6.05 15.31
CA ARG A 6 -18.01 -6.72 15.51
C ARG A 6 -17.18 -6.88 14.24
N THR A 7 -17.78 -6.97 13.07
CA THR A 7 -17.05 -7.19 11.80
C THR A 7 -16.50 -5.88 11.24
N LEU A 8 -17.32 -4.81 11.24
CA LEU A 8 -16.89 -3.49 10.78
C LEU A 8 -15.85 -2.84 11.73
N ALA A 9 -16.03 -2.98 13.05
CA ALA A 9 -15.08 -2.49 14.03
C ALA A 9 -13.73 -3.23 13.98
N SER A 10 -13.74 -4.53 13.65
CA SER A 10 -12.51 -5.31 13.49
C SER A 10 -11.74 -4.93 12.22
N PHE A 11 -12.45 -4.59 11.14
CA PHE A 11 -11.82 -4.16 9.88
C PHE A 11 -11.25 -2.74 9.98
N VAL A 12 -11.96 -1.82 10.64
CA VAL A 12 -11.45 -0.46 10.94
C VAL A 12 -10.30 -0.50 11.95
N ALA A 13 -10.35 -1.39 12.96
CA ALA A 13 -9.22 -1.58 13.88
C ALA A 13 -7.97 -2.15 13.20
N PHE A 14 -8.13 -3.02 12.20
CA PHE A 14 -7.01 -3.57 11.42
C PHE A 14 -6.38 -2.50 10.50
N LEU A 15 -7.19 -1.63 9.91
CA LEU A 15 -6.70 -0.49 9.10
C LEU A 15 -6.05 0.61 9.96
N SER A 16 -6.50 0.78 11.21
CA SER A 16 -5.91 1.70 12.19
C SER A 16 -4.54 1.23 12.69
N LEU A 17 -4.29 -0.09 12.73
CA LEU A 17 -3.03 -0.65 13.18
C LEU A 17 -1.88 -0.43 12.17
N LEU A 18 -2.21 -0.26 10.89
CA LEU A 18 -1.24 0.08 9.83
C LEU A 18 -0.80 1.55 9.85
N ILE A 19 -1.55 2.44 10.50
CA ILE A 19 -1.22 3.87 10.66
C ILE A 19 -0.46 4.13 11.98
N ALA A 20 -0.46 3.18 12.93
CA ALA A 20 0.08 3.38 14.27
C ALA A 20 1.51 2.86 14.52
N TRP A 21 2.22 2.35 13.51
CA TRP A 21 3.64 1.99 13.65
C TRP A 21 4.55 3.21 13.41
N ALA A 22 4.34 4.26 14.21
CA ALA A 22 5.40 5.21 14.49
C ALA A 22 6.24 4.58 15.62
N PRO A 23 7.53 4.25 15.42
CA PRO A 23 8.35 3.79 16.52
C PRO A 23 8.40 4.92 17.56
N SER A 24 7.78 4.66 18.70
CA SER A 24 7.98 5.45 19.91
C SER A 24 9.43 5.23 20.32
N VAL A 25 10.32 6.10 19.84
CA VAL A 25 11.68 6.19 20.37
C VAL A 25 11.55 6.71 21.79
N SER A 26 11.41 5.80 22.75
CA SER A 26 11.65 6.09 24.15
C SER A 26 13.14 6.40 24.27
N ALA A 27 13.45 7.68 24.44
CA ALA A 27 14.77 8.11 24.84
C ALA A 27 15.04 7.60 26.27
N ASP A 28 15.61 6.39 26.39
CA ASP A 28 16.26 5.99 27.63
C ASP A 28 17.47 6.91 27.86
N PRO A 29 17.65 7.43 29.10
CA PRO A 29 18.74 8.35 29.39
C PRO A 29 20.07 7.64 29.18
N ALA A 30 20.83 8.15 28.22
CA ALA A 30 22.13 7.66 27.83
C ALA A 30 23.02 7.37 29.05
N VAL A 31 23.59 6.16 29.08
CA VAL A 31 24.81 5.89 29.82
C VAL A 31 25.89 6.83 29.26
N ILE A 32 26.24 7.85 30.04
CA ILE A 32 27.27 8.84 29.68
C ILE A 32 28.62 8.14 29.76
N VAL A 33 29.10 7.64 28.63
CA VAL A 33 30.53 7.38 28.43
C VAL A 33 31.17 8.75 28.13
N PRO A 34 32.14 9.23 28.93
CA PRO A 34 32.75 10.52 28.69
C PRO A 34 33.62 10.45 27.42
N VAL A 35 33.05 10.90 26.31
CA VAL A 35 33.80 11.13 25.06
C VAL A 35 34.60 12.42 25.26
N PRO A 36 35.92 12.43 25.01
CA PRO A 36 36.74 13.62 25.13
C PRO A 36 36.20 14.68 24.16
N ILE A 37 35.92 15.88 24.69
CA ILE A 37 35.42 17.03 23.93
C ILE A 37 36.55 17.54 23.04
N GLY A 38 36.66 16.93 21.86
CA GLY A 38 37.50 17.35 20.75
C GLY A 38 36.65 17.32 19.50
N ASP A 39 36.08 18.48 19.17
CA ASP A 39 35.45 18.79 17.88
C ASP A 39 34.30 17.84 17.46
N THR A 40 33.17 17.96 18.14
CA THR A 40 31.92 17.22 17.84
C THR A 40 31.24 17.68 16.54
N LEU A 41 31.86 18.60 15.79
CA LEU A 41 31.48 19.02 14.44
C LEU A 41 32.52 18.55 13.41
N ARG A 42 33.04 17.34 13.57
CA ARG A 42 33.89 16.73 12.55
C ARG A 42 33.02 16.38 11.34
N GLU A 43 32.78 17.38 10.50
CA GLU A 43 32.08 17.25 9.24
C GLU A 43 32.72 16.10 8.46
N THR A 44 31.88 15.23 7.89
CA THR A 44 32.34 14.20 6.97
C THR A 44 33.28 14.86 5.96
N PRO A 45 34.51 14.35 5.73
CA PRO A 45 35.46 14.98 4.82
C PRO A 45 34.74 15.30 3.50
N LEU A 46 34.73 16.57 3.10
CA LEU A 46 34.09 16.96 1.85
C LEU A 46 34.77 16.20 0.71
N HIS A 47 34.09 15.21 0.17
CA HIS A 47 34.53 14.58 -1.07
C HIS A 47 34.51 15.67 -2.14
N PRO A 48 35.55 15.78 -2.98
CA PRO A 48 35.61 16.82 -4.00
C PRO A 48 34.44 16.64 -4.96
N VAL A 49 33.44 17.52 -4.85
CA VAL A 49 32.33 17.60 -5.80
C VAL A 49 32.85 18.30 -7.05
N PRO A 50 32.63 17.75 -8.26
CA PRO A 50 33.03 18.43 -9.49
C PRO A 50 32.44 19.84 -9.55
N SER A 51 33.27 20.84 -9.82
CA SER A 51 32.84 22.26 -9.83
C SER A 51 31.73 22.59 -10.83
N LYS A 52 31.52 21.72 -11.82
CA LYS A 52 30.48 21.81 -12.85
C LYS A 52 29.17 21.06 -12.50
N MET A 53 29.11 20.38 -11.35
CA MET A 53 27.92 19.62 -10.92
C MET A 53 26.85 20.55 -10.35
N SER A 54 25.62 20.43 -10.85
CA SER A 54 24.49 21.16 -10.26
C SER A 54 24.06 20.53 -8.93
N PHE A 55 23.34 21.30 -8.11
CA PHE A 55 22.82 20.79 -6.83
C PHE A 55 21.88 19.58 -7.02
N GLU A 56 20.99 19.63 -8.00
CA GLU A 56 20.08 18.53 -8.32
C GLU A 56 20.85 17.26 -8.76
N GLU A 57 21.92 17.42 -9.55
CA GLU A 57 22.76 16.28 -9.95
C GLU A 57 23.51 15.68 -8.75
N TYR A 58 23.95 16.52 -7.82
CA TYR A 58 24.56 16.07 -6.57
C TYR A 58 23.56 15.27 -5.73
N GLU A 59 22.33 15.77 -5.56
CA GLU A 59 21.27 15.06 -4.85
C GLU A 59 20.92 13.74 -5.54
N ASP A 60 20.69 13.74 -6.85
CA ASP A 60 20.36 12.55 -7.63
C ASP A 60 21.46 11.49 -7.54
N MET A 61 22.74 11.89 -7.49
CA MET A 61 23.87 10.96 -7.30
C MET A 61 23.91 10.36 -5.89
N ASN A 62 23.54 11.16 -4.88
CA ASN A 62 23.63 10.80 -3.47
C ASN A 62 22.35 10.19 -2.90
N ARG A 63 21.25 10.17 -3.67
CA ARG A 63 20.02 9.45 -3.30
C ARG A 63 20.33 7.97 -3.08
N ASN A 64 19.93 7.49 -1.91
CA ASN A 64 20.11 6.11 -1.48
C ASN A 64 18.75 5.41 -1.48
N VAL A 65 18.68 4.25 -2.11
CA VAL A 65 17.49 3.38 -2.09
C VAL A 65 17.04 3.09 -0.65
N PHE A 66 17.97 2.93 0.30
CA PHE A 66 17.63 2.70 1.71
C PHE A 66 16.93 3.91 2.36
N GLN A 67 17.33 5.14 2.02
CA GLN A 67 16.60 6.34 2.46
C GLN A 67 15.25 6.46 1.74
N GLY A 68 15.18 6.08 0.46
CA GLY A 68 13.92 5.99 -0.29
C GLY A 68 12.89 5.06 0.38
N MET A 69 13.36 4.03 1.08
CA MET A 69 12.50 3.12 1.85
C MET A 69 11.70 3.82 2.95
N LEU A 70 12.22 4.92 3.53
CA LEU A 70 11.50 5.73 4.50
C LEU A 70 10.26 6.39 3.90
N TYR A 71 10.32 6.70 2.60
CA TYR A 71 9.21 7.29 1.85
C TYR A 71 8.31 6.21 1.24
N GLY A 72 8.80 4.98 1.06
CA GLY A 72 8.09 3.91 0.38
C GLY A 72 6.79 3.43 1.04
N GLY A 73 6.52 3.80 2.29
CA GLY A 73 5.25 3.56 2.98
C GLY A 73 4.18 4.62 2.69
N ILE A 74 4.48 5.60 1.84
CA ILE A 74 3.56 6.67 1.42
C ILE A 74 3.25 6.42 -0.05
N PRO A 75 1.98 6.49 -0.50
CA PRO A 75 1.65 6.40 -1.92
C PRO A 75 2.44 7.40 -2.77
N GLY A 76 3.17 6.91 -3.76
CA GLY A 76 4.02 7.75 -4.61
C GLY A 76 5.32 8.20 -3.95
N GLY A 77 5.63 7.70 -2.75
CA GLY A 77 6.76 8.15 -1.93
C GLY A 77 8.12 7.89 -2.58
N TRP A 78 8.26 6.78 -3.32
CA TRP A 78 9.48 6.55 -4.09
C TRP A 78 9.66 7.57 -5.21
N HIS A 79 8.57 7.96 -5.87
CA HIS A 79 8.57 9.00 -6.90
C HIS A 79 8.81 10.40 -6.34
N PHE A 80 8.21 10.76 -5.20
CA PHE A 80 8.52 12.02 -4.52
C PHE A 80 9.98 12.08 -4.09
N TYR A 81 10.51 11.01 -3.50
CA TYR A 81 11.92 10.90 -3.16
C TYR A 81 12.82 10.99 -4.39
N ALA A 82 12.40 10.45 -5.53
CA ALA A 82 13.10 10.56 -6.80
C ALA A 82 12.92 11.93 -7.49
N GLY A 83 12.22 12.90 -6.90
CA GLY A 83 11.95 14.20 -7.52
C GLY A 83 11.03 14.13 -8.74
N GLU A 84 10.21 13.08 -8.84
CA GLU A 84 9.16 12.92 -9.86
C GLU A 84 7.77 13.25 -9.28
N GLU A 85 7.57 14.50 -8.89
CA GLU A 85 6.36 14.94 -8.18
C GLU A 85 5.06 14.61 -8.92
N ARG A 86 5.03 14.81 -10.25
CA ARG A 86 3.85 14.51 -11.05
C ARG A 86 3.44 13.04 -10.95
N THR A 87 4.42 12.13 -11.06
CA THR A 87 4.16 10.68 -10.95
C THR A 87 3.73 10.32 -9.54
N GLY A 88 4.37 10.91 -8.52
CA GLY A 88 3.97 10.74 -7.12
C GLY A 88 2.51 11.13 -6.88
N TRP A 89 2.09 12.31 -7.36
CA TRP A 89 0.70 12.76 -7.23
C TRP A 89 -0.31 11.91 -8.01
N ILE A 90 0.07 11.38 -9.17
CA ILE A 90 -0.77 10.42 -9.92
C ILE A 90 -1.00 9.15 -9.08
N LEU A 91 0.03 8.66 -8.39
CA LEU A 91 -0.08 7.48 -7.53
C LEU A 91 -0.95 7.73 -6.30
N VAL A 92 -0.81 8.92 -5.66
CA VAL A 92 -1.72 9.35 -4.59
C VAL A 92 -3.17 9.37 -5.08
N GLY A 93 -3.44 9.95 -6.25
CA GLY A 93 -4.77 9.96 -6.85
C GLY A 93 -5.30 8.56 -7.17
N THR A 94 -4.43 7.66 -7.63
CA THR A 94 -4.76 6.26 -7.92
C THR A 94 -5.15 5.51 -6.65
N VAL A 95 -4.42 5.71 -5.56
CA VAL A 95 -4.77 5.14 -4.24
C VAL A 95 -6.11 5.68 -3.74
N ALA A 96 -6.33 7.00 -3.85
CA ALA A 96 -7.60 7.60 -3.48
C ALA A 96 -8.77 7.04 -4.30
N ALA A 97 -8.60 6.83 -5.60
CA ALA A 97 -9.58 6.18 -6.46
C ALA A 97 -9.84 4.71 -6.04
N GLY A 98 -8.78 3.96 -5.70
CA GLY A 98 -8.89 2.61 -5.16
C GLY A 98 -9.73 2.54 -3.88
N ILE A 99 -9.48 3.44 -2.93
CA ILE A 99 -10.26 3.56 -1.70
C ILE A 99 -11.72 3.93 -2.03
N GLY A 100 -11.93 4.88 -2.93
CA GLY A 100 -13.26 5.29 -3.37
C GLY A 100 -14.06 4.13 -3.96
N MET A 101 -13.41 3.27 -4.77
CA MET A 101 -14.02 2.03 -5.28
C MET A 101 -14.41 1.09 -4.15
N ILE A 102 -13.53 0.83 -3.18
CA ILE A 102 -13.86 -0.07 -2.06
C ILE A 102 -15.08 0.46 -1.28
N ILE A 103 -15.12 1.76 -0.98
CA ILE A 103 -16.22 2.38 -0.24
C ILE A 103 -17.52 2.30 -1.05
N ALA A 104 -17.48 2.65 -2.35
CA ALA A 104 -18.64 2.60 -3.21
C ALA A 104 -19.19 1.17 -3.32
N GLY A 105 -18.32 0.18 -3.52
CA GLY A 105 -18.73 -1.22 -3.59
C GLY A 105 -19.31 -1.69 -2.26
N ALA A 106 -18.70 -1.36 -1.14
CA ALA A 106 -19.24 -1.68 0.18
C ALA A 106 -20.61 -1.03 0.43
N SER A 107 -20.83 0.21 -0.05
CA SER A 107 -22.12 0.89 0.08
C SER A 107 -23.23 0.31 -0.80
N MET A 108 -22.86 -0.42 -1.86
CA MET A 108 -23.80 -1.14 -2.72
C MET A 108 -24.11 -2.54 -2.20
N ALA A 109 -23.35 -3.07 -1.24
CA ALA A 109 -23.62 -4.40 -0.70
C ALA A 109 -24.97 -4.39 0.05
N GLU A 110 -25.90 -5.24 -0.38
CA GLU A 110 -27.19 -5.38 0.31
C GLU A 110 -26.99 -6.05 1.67
N GLU A 111 -27.37 -5.35 2.74
CA GLU A 111 -27.27 -5.87 4.11
C GLU A 111 -28.30 -6.99 4.41
N THR A 112 -29.39 -7.01 3.63
CA THR A 112 -30.48 -7.98 3.76
C THR A 112 -30.89 -8.47 2.39
N GLY A 113 -30.43 -9.67 2.02
CA GLY A 113 -30.95 -10.36 0.83
C GLY A 113 -32.46 -10.54 0.91
N GLU A 114 -33.13 -10.38 -0.23
CA GLU A 114 -34.56 -10.59 -0.36
C GLU A 114 -34.90 -12.07 -0.20
N TRP A 115 -36.06 -12.37 0.36
CA TRP A 115 -36.52 -13.77 0.41
C TRP A 115 -36.88 -14.21 -1.01
N ALA A 116 -36.41 -15.39 -1.44
CA ALA A 116 -36.77 -15.95 -2.74
C ALA A 116 -38.30 -15.97 -2.93
N ASP A 117 -38.78 -15.74 -4.15
CA ASP A 117 -40.21 -15.84 -4.43
C ASP A 117 -40.70 -17.29 -4.27
N SER A 118 -41.93 -17.47 -3.76
CA SER A 118 -42.56 -18.77 -3.53
C SER A 118 -43.98 -18.78 -4.09
N ASP A 119 -44.30 -19.79 -4.91
CA ASP A 119 -45.65 -20.04 -5.42
C ASP A 119 -46.64 -20.49 -4.32
N PHE A 120 -46.11 -20.89 -3.16
CA PHE A 120 -46.87 -21.35 -2.01
C PHE A 120 -46.93 -20.29 -0.91
N GLN A 121 -47.92 -20.40 -0.01
CA GLN A 121 -48.00 -19.51 1.16
C GLN A 121 -46.73 -19.61 2.01
N THR A 122 -46.17 -18.45 2.34
CA THR A 122 -45.00 -18.36 3.21
C THR A 122 -45.40 -18.13 4.66
N THR A 123 -44.56 -18.56 5.58
CA THR A 123 -44.73 -18.32 7.02
C THR A 123 -43.39 -18.02 7.67
N ASP A 124 -43.38 -17.05 8.57
CA ASP A 124 -42.18 -16.62 9.29
C ASP A 124 -42.16 -17.29 10.66
N ILE A 125 -41.11 -18.08 10.93
CA ILE A 125 -40.90 -18.76 12.21
C ILE A 125 -39.54 -18.29 12.76
N GLY A 126 -39.57 -17.35 13.70
CA GLY A 126 -38.38 -16.69 14.21
C GLY A 126 -37.74 -15.78 13.15
N ASP A 127 -36.44 -15.96 12.90
CA ASP A 127 -35.68 -15.18 11.90
C ASP A 127 -35.66 -15.84 10.50
N GLN A 128 -36.40 -16.94 10.30
CA GLN A 128 -36.37 -17.73 9.07
C GLN A 128 -37.76 -17.87 8.43
N ARG A 129 -37.83 -17.66 7.11
CA ARG A 129 -39.04 -17.82 6.30
C ARG A 129 -39.11 -19.22 5.73
N TYR A 130 -40.31 -19.80 5.70
CA TYR A 130 -40.59 -21.13 5.15
C TYR A 130 -41.71 -21.06 4.12
N GLU A 131 -41.63 -21.87 3.05
CA GLU A 131 -42.76 -22.15 2.15
C GLU A 131 -43.59 -23.32 2.69
N ARG A 132 -44.91 -23.24 2.54
CA ARG A 132 -45.87 -24.28 2.95
C ARG A 132 -46.31 -25.10 1.74
N VAL A 133 -45.64 -26.23 1.49
CA VAL A 133 -45.95 -27.11 0.37
C VAL A 133 -47.03 -28.13 0.80
N PRO A 134 -48.20 -28.22 0.13
CA PRO A 134 -49.21 -29.21 0.47
C PRO A 134 -48.76 -30.60 0.03
N THR A 135 -48.57 -31.52 0.98
CA THR A 135 -48.04 -32.87 0.71
C THR A 135 -49.11 -33.95 0.68
N GLY A 136 -50.32 -33.64 1.13
CA GLY A 136 -51.46 -34.54 1.04
C GLY A 136 -52.66 -34.02 1.82
N SER A 137 -53.83 -34.61 1.57
CA SER A 137 -55.03 -34.35 2.35
C SER A 137 -55.45 -35.63 3.06
N THR A 138 -55.67 -35.53 4.36
CA THR A 138 -56.22 -36.62 5.18
C THR A 138 -57.64 -36.26 5.56
N ARG A 139 -58.58 -37.16 5.28
CA ARG A 139 -59.97 -37.00 5.70
C ARG A 139 -60.14 -37.62 7.08
N VAL A 140 -60.48 -36.80 8.08
CA VAL A 140 -60.83 -37.25 9.43
C VAL A 140 -62.31 -36.93 9.64
N GLY A 141 -63.17 -37.95 9.51
CA GLY A 141 -64.62 -37.75 9.53
C GLY A 141 -65.11 -37.00 8.28
N ASP A 142 -65.81 -35.87 8.47
CA ASP A 142 -66.27 -34.98 7.39
C ASP A 142 -65.33 -33.81 7.11
N GLU A 143 -64.24 -33.70 7.87
CA GLU A 143 -63.26 -32.62 7.74
C GLU A 143 -62.05 -33.08 6.89
N VAL A 144 -61.68 -32.25 5.92
CA VAL A 144 -60.49 -32.48 5.09
C VAL A 144 -59.36 -31.64 5.67
N THR A 145 -58.39 -32.30 6.30
CA THR A 145 -57.20 -31.64 6.82
C THR A 145 -56.06 -31.78 5.81
N THR A 146 -55.60 -30.67 5.26
CA THR A 146 -54.43 -30.62 4.39
C THR A 146 -53.16 -30.63 5.23
N GLN A 147 -52.28 -31.61 4.99
CA GLN A 147 -50.95 -31.66 5.58
C GLN A 147 -50.01 -30.76 4.78
N PHE A 148 -49.16 -30.02 5.49
CA PHE A 148 -48.18 -29.12 4.91
C PHE A 148 -46.78 -29.54 5.33
N GLU A 149 -45.86 -29.55 4.38
CA GLU A 149 -44.43 -29.59 4.64
C GLU A 149 -43.87 -28.16 4.62
N LEU A 150 -43.00 -27.86 5.59
CA LEU A 150 -42.32 -26.58 5.69
C LEU A 150 -40.93 -26.71 5.10
N ARG A 151 -40.65 -26.00 4.02
CA ARG A 151 -39.30 -25.94 3.44
C ARG A 151 -38.71 -24.55 3.68
N PRO A 152 -37.46 -24.44 4.17
CA PRO A 152 -36.85 -23.15 4.43
C PRO A 152 -36.59 -22.41 3.11
N LEU A 153 -37.00 -21.14 3.05
CA LEU A 153 -36.65 -20.25 1.94
C LEU A 153 -35.22 -19.74 2.11
N SER A 154 -34.46 -19.73 1.02
CA SER A 154 -33.18 -19.02 0.97
C SER A 154 -33.42 -17.53 0.75
N LYS A 155 -32.48 -16.72 1.26
CA LYS A 155 -32.35 -15.33 0.82
C LYS A 155 -31.55 -15.30 -0.48
N GLU A 156 -32.07 -14.60 -1.45
CA GLU A 156 -31.36 -14.26 -2.67
C GLU A 156 -30.65 -12.93 -2.45
N PHE A 157 -29.42 -12.85 -2.92
CA PHE A 157 -28.63 -11.64 -2.90
C PHE A 157 -28.42 -11.27 -4.37
N GLU A 158 -28.86 -10.08 -4.76
CA GLU A 158 -28.63 -9.62 -6.12
C GLU A 158 -27.13 -9.31 -6.28
N ASP A 159 -26.47 -9.94 -7.26
CA ASP A 159 -25.11 -9.57 -7.63
C ASP A 159 -25.12 -8.26 -8.42
N ASN A 160 -25.20 -7.16 -7.69
CA ASN A 160 -25.15 -5.81 -8.24
C ASN A 160 -23.70 -5.35 -8.54
N GLY A 161 -22.74 -6.29 -8.64
CA GLY A 161 -21.35 -6.02 -9.00
C GLY A 161 -20.51 -5.37 -7.88
N HIS A 162 -21.05 -5.23 -6.66
CA HIS A 162 -20.34 -4.68 -5.52
C HIS A 162 -19.00 -5.39 -5.27
N GLY A 163 -18.98 -6.72 -5.38
CA GLY A 163 -17.79 -7.54 -5.18
C GLY A 163 -16.69 -7.26 -6.22
N ALA A 164 -17.07 -7.07 -7.49
CA ALA A 164 -16.14 -6.74 -8.55
C ALA A 164 -15.49 -5.36 -8.34
N LEU A 165 -16.28 -4.39 -7.88
CA LEU A 165 -15.81 -3.03 -7.63
C LEU A 165 -14.87 -2.96 -6.41
N ILE A 166 -15.18 -3.69 -5.34
CA ILE A 166 -14.27 -3.87 -4.19
C ILE A 166 -12.98 -4.55 -4.65
N GLY A 167 -13.08 -5.63 -5.42
CA GLY A 167 -11.94 -6.36 -5.96
C GLY A 167 -11.03 -5.48 -6.81
N LEU A 168 -11.61 -4.66 -7.69
CA LEU A 168 -10.88 -3.68 -8.50
C LEU A 168 -10.20 -2.61 -7.64
N GLY A 169 -10.88 -2.13 -6.59
CA GLY A 169 -10.30 -1.20 -5.62
C GLY A 169 -9.06 -1.77 -4.94
N VAL A 170 -9.15 -3.00 -4.41
CA VAL A 170 -8.02 -3.70 -3.77
C VAL A 170 -6.88 -3.94 -4.76
N ALA A 171 -7.18 -4.43 -5.97
CA ALA A 171 -6.19 -4.64 -7.02
C ALA A 171 -5.47 -3.33 -7.39
N THR A 172 -6.22 -2.23 -7.48
CA THR A 172 -5.66 -0.89 -7.75
C THR A 172 -4.68 -0.46 -6.66
N LEU A 173 -5.05 -0.65 -5.39
CA LEU A 173 -4.18 -0.31 -4.25
C LEU A 173 -2.87 -1.10 -4.28
N LEU A 174 -2.95 -2.42 -4.38
CA LEU A 174 -1.77 -3.29 -4.40
C LEU A 174 -0.90 -3.01 -5.64
N GLY A 175 -1.54 -2.86 -6.81
CA GLY A 175 -0.85 -2.54 -8.05
C GLY A 175 -0.11 -1.21 -7.99
N SER A 176 -0.72 -0.18 -7.39
CA SER A 176 -0.08 1.14 -7.24
C SER A 176 1.17 1.09 -6.36
N TYR A 177 1.13 0.36 -5.24
CA TYR A 177 2.26 0.19 -4.33
C TYR A 177 3.41 -0.60 -4.97
N VAL A 178 3.08 -1.69 -5.66
CA VAL A 178 4.08 -2.50 -6.37
C VAL A 178 4.73 -1.69 -7.49
N TYR A 179 3.95 -0.93 -8.24
CA TYR A 179 4.47 -0.03 -9.28
C TYR A 179 5.39 1.04 -8.69
N ASP A 180 4.94 1.76 -7.65
CA ASP A 180 5.73 2.83 -7.00
C ASP A 180 7.09 2.30 -6.51
N PHE A 181 7.10 1.12 -5.88
CA PHE A 181 8.32 0.48 -5.41
C PHE A 181 9.27 0.10 -6.56
N LEU A 182 8.80 -0.70 -7.52
CA LEU A 182 9.67 -1.24 -8.59
C LEU A 182 10.16 -0.14 -9.54
N HIS A 183 9.23 0.72 -9.98
CA HIS A 183 9.55 1.79 -10.91
C HIS A 183 10.34 2.89 -10.21
N GLY A 184 9.99 3.24 -8.97
CA GLY A 184 10.71 4.24 -8.17
C GLY A 184 12.17 3.88 -7.92
N ILE A 185 12.49 2.64 -7.53
CA ILE A 185 13.88 2.17 -7.40
C ILE A 185 14.63 2.32 -8.73
N THR A 186 13.98 1.95 -9.83
CA THR A 186 14.58 2.02 -11.17
C THR A 186 14.86 3.47 -11.58
N VAL A 187 13.97 4.41 -11.27
CA VAL A 187 14.17 5.84 -11.54
C VAL A 187 15.34 6.39 -10.74
N ILE A 188 15.42 6.09 -9.44
CA ILE A 188 16.53 6.52 -8.58
C ILE A 188 17.86 6.03 -9.15
N GLU A 189 17.94 4.73 -9.48
CA GLU A 189 19.18 4.16 -10.00
C GLU A 189 19.55 4.74 -11.37
N ARG A 190 18.58 4.96 -12.26
CA ARG A 190 18.81 5.59 -13.56
C ARG A 190 19.33 7.02 -13.43
N LYS A 191 18.77 7.81 -12.50
CA LYS A 191 19.22 9.18 -12.22
C LYS A 191 20.66 9.19 -11.66
N ARG A 192 20.96 8.31 -10.72
CA ARG A 192 22.32 8.10 -10.19
C ARG A 192 23.31 7.74 -11.29
N GLN A 193 22.98 6.75 -12.12
CA GLN A 193 23.84 6.28 -13.20
C GLN A 193 24.06 7.35 -14.26
N ARG A 194 23.05 8.18 -14.57
CA ARG A 194 23.20 9.31 -15.49
C ARG A 194 24.28 10.29 -15.00
N VAL A 195 24.24 10.65 -13.72
CA VAL A 195 25.23 11.57 -13.12
C VAL A 195 26.62 10.91 -13.07
N ARG A 196 26.70 9.66 -12.61
CA ARG A 196 27.96 8.89 -12.59
C ARG A 196 28.56 8.71 -13.97
N TYR A 197 27.75 8.54 -15.01
CA TYR A 197 28.22 8.45 -16.39
C TYR A 197 28.78 9.80 -16.86
N LYS A 198 28.02 10.89 -16.66
CA LYS A 198 28.41 12.26 -17.06
C LYS A 198 29.74 12.70 -16.43
N TYR A 199 29.97 12.39 -15.14
CA TYR A 199 31.17 12.80 -14.42
C TYR A 199 32.26 11.73 -14.36
N GLY A 200 31.89 10.44 -14.39
CA GLY A 200 32.83 9.31 -14.44
C GLY A 200 33.59 9.24 -15.77
N GLN A 201 32.99 9.65 -16.89
CA GLN A 201 33.74 9.87 -18.14
C GLN A 201 34.80 10.99 -18.03
N GLY A 202 34.63 11.93 -17.10
CA GLY A 202 35.59 12.99 -16.81
C GLY A 202 36.74 12.58 -15.88
N MET A 203 36.70 11.38 -15.29
CA MET A 203 37.71 10.89 -14.33
C MET A 203 38.85 10.07 -14.97
N ASN A 204 38.92 10.01 -16.30
CA ASN A 204 40.06 9.40 -17.00
C ASN A 204 41.39 10.19 -16.85
N ALA A 205 41.39 11.30 -16.10
CA ALA A 205 42.59 11.94 -15.58
C ALA A 205 42.51 11.94 -14.04
N GLY A 206 42.99 10.86 -13.42
CA GLY A 206 43.11 10.79 -11.96
C GLY A 206 44.40 11.50 -11.52
N VAL A 207 44.32 12.47 -10.62
CA VAL A 207 45.52 12.97 -9.91
C VAL A 207 45.67 12.14 -8.65
N THR A 208 46.66 11.26 -8.65
CA THR A 208 47.04 10.46 -7.48
C THR A 208 48.22 11.16 -6.81
N LEU A 209 48.09 11.51 -5.52
CA LEU A 209 49.23 12.04 -4.76
C LEU A 209 50.16 10.87 -4.43
N ASP A 210 51.45 11.01 -4.71
CA ASP A 210 52.44 10.04 -4.27
C ASP A 210 52.54 10.10 -2.73
N PRO A 211 52.19 9.03 -2.00
CA PRO A 211 52.21 9.06 -0.54
C PRO A 211 53.62 9.18 0.06
N ARG A 212 54.69 9.10 -0.76
CA ARG A 212 56.08 9.27 -0.32
C ARG A 212 56.66 10.65 -0.58
N THR A 213 56.22 11.34 -1.64
CA THR A 213 56.78 12.66 -2.01
C THR A 213 55.78 13.80 -1.93
N GLY A 214 54.47 13.52 -1.83
CA GLY A 214 53.41 14.54 -1.81
C GLY A 214 53.14 15.17 -3.18
N ASP A 215 53.82 14.72 -4.23
CA ASP A 215 53.67 15.29 -5.56
C ASP A 215 52.40 14.78 -6.26
N PRO A 216 51.67 15.65 -6.97
CA PRO A 216 50.53 15.25 -7.78
C PRO A 216 51.01 14.46 -9.01
N ARG A 217 50.64 13.18 -9.10
CA ARG A 217 50.84 12.36 -10.30
C ARG A 217 49.54 12.26 -11.07
N VAL A 218 49.52 12.80 -12.28
CA VAL A 218 48.39 12.64 -13.20
C VAL A 218 48.49 11.25 -13.85
N SER A 219 47.62 10.33 -13.46
CA SER A 219 47.43 9.04 -14.13
C SER A 219 46.27 9.16 -15.12
N VAL A 220 46.60 9.07 -16.41
CA VAL A 220 45.60 8.92 -17.48
C VAL A 220 45.48 7.44 -17.80
N GLY A 221 44.38 6.82 -17.37
CA GLY A 221 44.06 5.43 -17.69
C GLY A 221 43.26 5.37 -18.98
N LEU A 222 43.88 4.89 -20.07
CA LEU A 222 43.16 4.49 -21.29
C LEU A 222 42.99 2.97 -21.28
N ARG A 223 41.74 2.50 -21.40
CA ARG A 223 41.46 1.14 -21.87
C ARG A 223 40.31 1.13 -22.86
N PHE A 224 40.61 0.51 -23.99
CA PHE A 224 39.73 0.14 -25.09
C PHE A 224 38.72 -0.92 -24.66
#